data_AF-A0A7Y2YKN0-F1
#
_entry.id   AF-A0A7Y2YKN0-F1
#
_cell.length_a   1.000
_cell.length_b   1.000
_cell.length_c   1.000
_cell.angle_alpha   90.00
_cell.angle_beta   90.00
_cell.angle_gamma   90.00
#
_symmetry.space_group_name_H-M   'P 1'
#
loop_
_entity.id
_entity.type
_entity.pdbx_description
1 polymer ?
#
loop_
_entity_poly.entity_id
_entity_poly.type
_entity_poly.pdbx_seq_one_letter_code
_entity_poly.pdbx_strand_id
1 'polypeptide(L)'
;MKRSLDENFPDPRAWLEGLFRAAIDATHPDRCLRGTWPARPPGRLGVIACGKAAVPMAAQAARHYGAPISGLVIRPQSDDGATGLPAGFREYAGRHPVPGSGSVRAAEAALDFAAGLAESDLLLFLVSGGGSALMCLPPTGVGLEQKQALTRSLLACGATIAEINCVRTHLSRVKGGRLAMATTAAVET
;
A
#
# COMPACT_ATOMS: atom_id res chain seq x y z
N MET A 1 26.49 42.00 26.21
CA MET A 1 25.76 41.00 27.04
C MET A 1 25.58 39.74 26.22
N LYS A 2 26.60 38.87 26.14
CA LYS A 2 26.50 37.54 25.51
C LYS A 2 25.81 36.63 26.52
N ARG A 3 24.55 36.27 26.28
CA ARG A 3 23.94 35.15 27.01
C ARG A 3 24.67 33.89 26.54
N SER A 4 25.48 33.33 27.43
CA SER A 4 25.99 31.96 27.31
C SER A 4 24.77 31.05 27.26
N LEU A 5 24.48 30.56 26.07
CA LEU A 5 23.80 29.28 25.91
C LEU A 5 24.88 28.27 26.28
N ASP A 6 24.77 27.68 27.47
CA ASP A 6 25.06 26.26 27.68
C ASP A 6 25.10 26.00 29.19
N GLU A 7 24.09 25.29 29.68
CA GLU A 7 24.29 24.36 30.80
C GLU A 7 23.20 23.27 30.92
N ASN A 8 22.36 23.04 29.90
CA ASN A 8 21.46 21.88 29.88
C ASN A 8 20.95 21.49 28.47
N PHE A 9 21.73 21.76 27.43
CA PHE A 9 21.39 21.23 26.10
C PHE A 9 21.74 19.74 26.09
N PRO A 10 20.77 18.83 25.87
CA PRO A 10 21.08 17.42 25.71
C PRO A 10 22.08 17.24 24.56
N ASP A 11 22.90 16.18 24.61
CA ASP A 11 23.82 15.83 23.52
C ASP A 11 23.13 16.05 22.16
N PRO A 12 23.60 17.00 21.32
CA PRO A 12 22.91 17.38 20.09
C PRO A 12 22.61 16.19 19.19
N ARG A 13 23.49 15.18 19.16
CA ARG A 13 23.25 13.93 18.42
C ARG A 13 22.09 13.16 19.02
N ALA A 14 22.13 12.85 20.32
CA ALA A 14 21.06 12.13 21.01
C ALA A 14 19.71 12.85 20.88
N TRP A 15 19.71 14.18 20.94
CA TRP A 15 18.51 14.99 20.77
C TRP A 15 17.95 14.90 19.34
N LEU A 16 18.79 15.05 18.31
CA LEU A 16 18.39 14.91 16.91
C LEU A 16 17.93 13.48 16.57
N GLU A 17 18.60 12.46 17.10
CA GLU A 17 18.16 11.06 16.97
C GLU A 17 16.81 10.83 17.66
N GLY A 18 16.59 11.44 18.83
CA GLY A 18 15.31 11.43 19.54
C GLY A 18 14.20 12.05 18.70
N LEU A 19 14.44 13.22 18.11
CA LEU A 19 13.50 13.88 17.20
C LEU A 19 13.21 13.03 15.95
N PHE A 20 14.24 12.43 15.36
CA PHE A 20 14.08 11.53 14.21
C PHE A 20 13.21 10.32 14.56
N ARG A 21 13.48 9.64 15.68
CA ARG A 21 12.67 8.50 16.13
C ARG A 21 11.25 8.90 16.46
N ALA A 22 11.04 10.02 17.12
CA ALA A 22 9.71 10.54 17.40
C ALA A 22 8.92 10.83 16.11
N ALA A 23 9.58 11.35 15.07
CA ALA A 23 8.97 11.56 13.75
C ALA A 23 8.60 10.24 13.06
N ILE A 24 9.50 9.24 13.09
CA ILE A 24 9.21 7.90 12.56
C ILE A 24 8.03 7.27 13.30
N ASP A 25 8.05 7.27 14.63
CA ASP A 25 6.99 6.73 15.47
C ASP A 25 5.65 7.41 15.22
N ALA A 26 5.64 8.73 15.02
CA ALA A 26 4.44 9.50 14.71
C ALA A 26 3.80 9.07 13.38
N THR A 27 4.61 8.57 12.43
CA THR A 27 4.14 8.08 11.13
C THR A 27 3.86 6.57 11.09
N HIS A 28 4.03 5.86 12.20
CA HIS A 28 3.79 4.43 12.26
C HIS A 28 2.30 4.11 12.01
N PRO A 29 1.94 3.06 11.24
CA PRO A 29 0.54 2.71 10.97
C PRO A 29 -0.33 2.55 12.22
N ASP A 30 0.23 2.03 13.32
CA ASP A 30 -0.46 1.91 14.61
C ASP A 30 -0.89 3.25 15.22
N ARG A 31 -0.31 4.38 14.78
CA ARG A 31 -0.69 5.74 15.20
C ARG A 31 -1.54 6.43 14.14
N CYS A 32 -1.10 6.39 12.88
CA CYS A 32 -1.77 7.09 11.78
C CYS A 32 -3.19 6.60 11.50
N LEU A 33 -3.45 5.31 11.74
CA LEU A 33 -4.74 4.72 11.44
C LEU A 33 -5.68 4.70 12.66
N ARG A 34 -5.34 5.36 13.78
CA ARG A 34 -6.22 5.39 14.95
C ARG A 34 -7.45 6.27 14.68
N GLY A 35 -8.63 5.70 14.91
CA GLY A 35 -9.90 6.45 14.84
C GLY A 35 -10.45 6.69 13.43
N THR A 36 -9.82 6.15 12.38
CA THR A 36 -10.21 6.32 10.98
C THR A 36 -10.87 5.06 10.39
N TRP A 37 -11.44 4.22 11.24
CA TRP A 37 -11.99 2.92 10.83
C TRP A 37 -13.47 3.03 10.48
N PRO A 38 -13.89 2.62 9.26
CA PRO A 38 -15.30 2.47 8.96
C PRO A 38 -15.93 1.41 9.88
N ALA A 39 -17.23 1.54 10.12
CA ALA A 39 -17.98 0.55 10.87
C ALA A 39 -17.89 -0.82 10.19
N ARG A 40 -17.92 -1.89 10.98
CA ARG A 40 -17.92 -3.25 10.44
C ARG A 40 -19.17 -3.46 9.58
N PRO A 41 -19.05 -3.97 8.34
CA PRO A 41 -20.22 -4.25 7.51
C PRO A 41 -21.05 -5.40 8.10
N PRO A 42 -22.33 -5.51 7.71
CA PRO A 42 -23.15 -6.68 8.06
C PRO A 42 -22.65 -7.96 7.36
N GLY A 43 -22.03 -7.84 6.18
CA GLY A 43 -21.38 -8.92 5.47
C GLY A 43 -19.91 -9.12 5.86
N ARG A 44 -19.09 -9.47 4.89
CA ARG A 44 -17.66 -9.74 5.04
C ARG A 44 -16.86 -8.45 5.07
N LEU A 45 -15.86 -8.41 5.93
CA LEU A 45 -14.78 -7.42 5.88
C LEU A 45 -13.63 -7.98 5.03
N GLY A 46 -13.49 -7.45 3.82
CA GLY A 46 -12.36 -7.70 2.94
C GLY A 46 -11.29 -6.62 3.09
N VAL A 47 -10.02 -7.02 3.28
CA VAL A 47 -8.91 -6.08 3.41
C VAL A 47 -7.86 -6.32 2.34
N ILE A 48 -7.45 -5.28 1.62
CA ILE A 48 -6.27 -5.32 0.77
C ILE A 48 -5.28 -4.28 1.31
N ALA A 49 -4.16 -4.74 1.87
CA ALA A 49 -3.07 -3.87 2.28
C ALA A 49 -1.95 -3.90 1.22
N CYS A 50 -1.54 -2.74 0.71
CA CYS A 50 -0.56 -2.64 -0.36
C CYS A 50 0.52 -1.58 -0.07
N GLY A 51 1.79 -1.97 -0.20
CA GLY A 51 2.94 -1.07 -0.02
C GLY A 51 3.96 -1.57 1.01
N LYS A 52 4.96 -0.73 1.28
CA LYS A 52 6.04 -1.03 2.25
C LYS A 52 5.51 -1.28 3.66
N ALA A 53 4.41 -0.63 4.04
CA ALA A 53 3.78 -0.78 5.35
C ALA A 53 2.59 -1.75 5.35
N ALA A 54 2.41 -2.56 4.30
CA ALA A 54 1.23 -3.43 4.16
C ALA A 54 1.08 -4.44 5.31
N VAL A 55 2.18 -5.05 5.78
CA VAL A 55 2.16 -6.01 6.90
C VAL A 55 1.67 -5.36 8.20
N PRO A 56 2.30 -4.27 8.71
CA PRO A 56 1.82 -3.63 9.93
C PRO A 56 0.41 -3.03 9.79
N MET A 57 0.04 -2.53 8.60
CA MET A 57 -1.34 -2.06 8.33
C MET A 57 -2.37 -3.19 8.45
N ALA A 58 -2.10 -4.36 7.85
CA ALA A 58 -2.97 -5.53 7.95
C ALA A 58 -3.05 -6.06 9.38
N ALA A 59 -1.93 -6.09 10.10
CA ALA A 59 -1.88 -6.49 11.50
C ALA A 59 -2.72 -5.57 12.38
N GLN A 60 -2.66 -4.27 12.16
CA GLN A 60 -3.49 -3.31 12.87
C GLN A 60 -4.98 -3.54 12.53
N ALA A 61 -5.35 -3.74 11.26
CA ALA A 61 -6.73 -3.97 10.88
C ALA A 61 -7.30 -5.24 11.55
N ALA A 62 -6.50 -6.30 11.59
CA ALA A 62 -6.86 -7.53 12.29
C ALA A 62 -7.04 -7.32 13.81
N ARG A 63 -6.19 -6.50 14.45
CA ARG A 63 -6.33 -6.12 15.87
C ARG A 63 -7.60 -5.29 16.13
N HIS A 64 -7.94 -4.38 15.21
CA HIS A 64 -9.09 -3.50 15.38
C HIS A 64 -10.43 -4.25 15.20
N TYR A 65 -10.58 -5.00 14.12
CA TYR A 65 -11.86 -5.64 13.78
C TYR A 65 -12.02 -7.04 14.36
N GLY A 66 -10.93 -7.74 14.67
CA GLY A 66 -10.97 -9.16 15.04
C GLY A 66 -11.47 -10.06 13.90
N ALA A 67 -11.76 -11.31 14.23
CA ALA A 67 -12.30 -12.30 13.27
C ALA A 67 -13.83 -12.16 13.09
N PRO A 68 -14.42 -12.69 12.00
CA PRO A 68 -13.76 -13.08 10.75
C PRO A 68 -13.29 -11.87 9.93
N ILE A 69 -12.05 -11.96 9.42
CA ILE A 69 -11.43 -11.02 8.48
C ILE A 69 -10.74 -11.83 7.39
N SER A 70 -10.83 -11.37 6.15
CA SER A 70 -10.11 -11.99 5.03
C SER A 70 -9.40 -10.92 4.22
N GLY A 71 -8.20 -11.20 3.74
CA GLY A 71 -7.48 -10.16 3.03
C GLY A 71 -6.22 -10.59 2.31
N LEU A 72 -5.64 -9.60 1.63
CA LEU A 72 -4.39 -9.70 0.90
C LEU A 72 -3.38 -8.72 1.46
N VAL A 73 -2.13 -9.16 1.59
CA VAL A 73 -0.98 -8.30 1.90
C VAL A 73 -0.06 -8.30 0.69
N ILE A 74 0.07 -7.14 0.06
CA ILE A 74 0.89 -6.93 -1.13
C ILE A 74 2.08 -6.03 -0.75
N ARG A 75 3.28 -6.59 -0.75
CA ARG A 75 4.47 -5.87 -0.25
C ARG A 75 5.70 -6.08 -1.15
N PRO A 76 6.75 -5.25 -1.00
CA PRO A 76 8.01 -5.51 -1.66
C PRO A 76 8.58 -6.86 -1.23
N GLN A 77 9.17 -7.58 -2.18
CA GLN A 77 9.98 -8.75 -1.87
C GLN A 77 11.10 -8.35 -0.90
N SER A 78 11.26 -9.12 0.18
CA SER A 78 12.41 -9.05 1.09
C SER A 78 12.95 -10.45 1.32
N ASP A 79 14.22 -10.53 1.72
CA ASP A 79 14.89 -11.79 2.04
C ASP A 79 14.54 -12.28 3.46
N ASP A 80 14.01 -11.37 4.28
CA ASP A 80 13.42 -11.65 5.59
C ASP A 80 12.25 -12.62 5.40
N GLY A 81 12.30 -13.77 6.07
CA GLY A 81 11.38 -14.91 5.91
C GLY A 81 9.90 -14.64 6.28
N ALA A 82 9.20 -15.68 6.75
CA ALA A 82 7.74 -15.63 6.96
C ALA A 82 7.28 -14.41 7.79
N THR A 83 6.38 -13.62 7.22
CA THR A 83 6.04 -12.25 7.67
C THR A 83 5.05 -12.17 8.84
N GLY A 84 4.80 -13.28 9.55
CA GLY A 84 3.90 -13.29 10.72
C GLY A 84 2.51 -12.72 10.42
N LEU A 85 1.94 -13.06 9.26
CA LEU A 85 0.66 -12.48 8.83
C LEU A 85 -0.49 -12.86 9.78
N PRO A 86 -1.46 -11.94 9.98
CA PRO A 86 -2.68 -12.28 10.71
C PRO A 86 -3.44 -13.41 10.01
N ALA A 87 -4.18 -14.20 10.79
CA ALA A 87 -5.05 -15.23 10.25
C ALA A 87 -6.05 -14.64 9.25
N GLY A 88 -6.27 -15.34 8.12
CA GLY A 88 -7.17 -14.91 7.04
C GLY A 88 -6.50 -14.03 5.98
N PHE A 89 -5.23 -13.66 6.12
CA PHE A 89 -4.47 -12.92 5.11
C PHE A 89 -3.59 -13.82 4.25
N ARG A 90 -3.51 -13.51 2.95
CA ARG A 90 -2.57 -14.12 2.00
C ARG A 90 -1.54 -13.10 1.52
N GLU A 91 -0.28 -13.52 1.41
CA GLU A 91 0.81 -12.65 0.95
C GLU A 91 1.00 -12.70 -0.56
N TYR A 92 1.33 -11.53 -1.14
CA TYR A 92 1.89 -11.42 -2.48
C TYR A 92 3.11 -10.48 -2.45
N ALA A 93 4.26 -11.02 -2.85
CA ALA A 93 5.50 -10.25 -2.99
C ALA A 93 5.66 -9.71 -4.43
N GLY A 94 5.91 -8.41 -4.54
CA GLY A 94 6.16 -7.71 -5.80
C GLY A 94 7.54 -7.04 -5.83
N ARG A 95 8.01 -6.71 -7.03
CA ARG A 95 9.25 -5.94 -7.21
C ARG A 95 8.95 -4.44 -7.19
N HIS A 96 9.86 -3.69 -6.58
CA HIS A 96 9.86 -2.23 -6.52
C HIS A 96 11.30 -1.74 -6.73
N PRO A 97 11.57 -0.62 -7.45
CA PRO A 97 10.60 0.34 -8.00
C PRO A 97 10.02 -0.04 -9.37
N VAL A 98 10.58 -1.04 -10.05
CA VAL A 98 10.08 -1.50 -11.36
C VAL A 98 9.21 -2.75 -11.16
N PRO A 99 7.96 -2.77 -11.65
CA PRO A 99 7.04 -3.90 -11.45
C PRO A 99 7.56 -5.17 -12.11
N GLY A 100 7.36 -6.32 -11.48
CA GLY A 100 7.70 -7.65 -12.01
C GLY A 100 6.46 -8.54 -12.19
N SER A 101 6.66 -9.81 -12.53
CA SER A 101 5.57 -10.80 -12.64
C SER A 101 4.80 -10.97 -11.32
N GLY A 102 5.49 -10.89 -10.17
CA GLY A 102 4.85 -10.87 -8.85
C GLY A 102 3.86 -9.72 -8.69
N SER A 103 4.16 -8.56 -9.28
CA SER A 103 3.27 -7.39 -9.26
C SER A 103 2.01 -7.55 -10.12
N VAL A 104 2.09 -8.36 -11.18
CA VAL A 104 0.95 -8.72 -12.04
C VAL A 104 0.04 -9.68 -11.26
N ARG A 105 0.62 -10.77 -10.73
CA ARG A 105 -0.13 -11.75 -9.93
C ARG A 105 -0.82 -11.12 -8.71
N ALA A 106 -0.13 -10.22 -8.02
CA ALA A 106 -0.70 -9.49 -6.89
C ALA A 106 -1.91 -8.64 -7.30
N ALA A 107 -1.83 -7.99 -8.47
CA ALA A 107 -2.90 -7.15 -8.98
C ALA A 107 -4.09 -7.95 -9.53
N GLU A 108 -3.84 -9.12 -10.12
CA GLU A 108 -4.89 -10.08 -10.51
C GLU A 108 -5.61 -10.60 -9.27
N ALA A 109 -4.87 -11.07 -8.26
CA ALA A 109 -5.45 -11.54 -7.01
C ALA A 109 -6.27 -10.45 -6.29
N ALA A 110 -5.79 -9.20 -6.30
CA ALA A 110 -6.54 -8.06 -5.75
C ALA A 110 -7.86 -7.82 -6.49
N LEU A 111 -7.83 -7.89 -7.83
CA LEU A 111 -9.02 -7.71 -8.65
C LEU A 111 -10.04 -8.82 -8.42
N ASP A 112 -9.60 -10.08 -8.39
CA ASP A 112 -10.46 -11.24 -8.13
C ASP A 112 -11.02 -11.20 -6.71
N PHE A 113 -10.21 -10.79 -5.73
CA PHE A 113 -10.65 -10.63 -4.35
C PHE A 113 -11.75 -9.57 -4.22
N ALA A 114 -11.57 -8.40 -4.85
CA ALA A 114 -12.58 -7.34 -4.85
C ALA A 114 -13.86 -7.79 -5.56
N ALA A 115 -13.74 -8.43 -6.73
CA ALA A 115 -14.89 -8.90 -7.50
C ALA A 115 -15.71 -9.99 -6.81
N GLY A 116 -15.11 -10.72 -5.87
CA GLY A 116 -15.81 -11.73 -5.06
C GLY A 116 -16.55 -11.20 -3.83
N LEU A 117 -16.56 -9.88 -3.60
CA LEU A 117 -17.31 -9.26 -2.50
C LEU A 117 -18.74 -8.94 -2.93
N ALA A 118 -19.69 -9.10 -2.02
CA ALA A 118 -21.10 -8.77 -2.21
C ALA A 118 -21.40 -7.32 -1.77
N GLU A 119 -22.58 -6.82 -2.13
CA GLU A 119 -23.03 -5.45 -1.78
C GLU A 119 -23.08 -5.19 -0.26
N SER A 120 -23.34 -6.21 0.54
CA SER A 120 -23.35 -6.12 2.00
C SER A 120 -21.95 -6.19 2.64
N ASP A 121 -20.90 -6.41 1.85
CA ASP A 121 -19.51 -6.48 2.28
C ASP A 121 -18.84 -5.08 2.27
N LEU A 122 -17.64 -5.01 2.83
CA LEU A 122 -16.77 -3.84 2.76
C LEU A 122 -15.40 -4.24 2.24
N LEU A 123 -14.89 -3.50 1.25
CA LEU A 123 -13.48 -3.53 0.87
C LEU A 123 -12.74 -2.38 1.53
N LEU A 124 -11.86 -2.69 2.47
CA LEU A 124 -10.92 -1.76 3.07
C LEU A 124 -9.55 -1.85 2.37
N PHE A 125 -9.17 -0.80 1.66
CA PHE A 125 -7.94 -0.74 0.87
C PHE A 125 -6.86 0.13 1.53
N LEU A 126 -5.99 -0.50 2.31
CA LEU A 126 -4.91 0.17 3.03
C LEU A 126 -3.70 0.36 2.13
N VAL A 127 -3.33 1.61 1.83
CA VAL A 127 -2.25 1.91 0.88
C VAL A 127 -1.10 2.67 1.54
N SER A 128 0.13 2.27 1.18
CA SER A 128 1.36 2.98 1.53
C SER A 128 2.30 3.08 0.33
N GLY A 129 3.48 3.69 0.53
CA GLY A 129 4.47 3.88 -0.53
C GLY A 129 4.82 2.59 -1.27
N GLY A 130 4.91 2.69 -2.59
CA GLY A 130 5.32 1.60 -3.49
C GLY A 130 4.18 0.85 -4.20
N GLY A 131 2.91 1.08 -3.82
CA GLY A 131 1.76 0.37 -4.41
C GLY A 131 1.67 0.45 -5.94
N SER A 132 2.16 1.55 -6.51
CA SER A 132 2.24 1.79 -7.95
C SER A 132 3.01 0.70 -8.73
N ALA A 133 4.09 0.16 -8.16
CA ALA A 133 4.90 -0.90 -8.75
C ALA A 133 4.51 -2.29 -8.23
N LEU A 134 4.01 -2.38 -6.99
CA LEU A 134 3.61 -3.65 -6.38
C LEU A 134 2.30 -4.19 -6.92
N MET A 135 1.37 -3.33 -7.35
CA MET A 135 0.16 -3.72 -8.07
C MET A 135 0.18 -3.15 -9.48
N CYS A 136 0.58 -3.97 -10.44
CA CYS A 136 0.70 -3.56 -11.82
C CYS A 136 0.03 -4.57 -12.75
N LEU A 137 -1.21 -4.27 -13.15
CA LEU A 137 -1.92 -5.04 -14.17
C LEU A 137 -2.06 -4.20 -15.45
N PRO A 138 -1.34 -4.52 -16.54
CA PRO A 138 -1.55 -3.93 -17.87
C PRO A 138 -2.96 -4.22 -18.43
N PRO A 139 -3.44 -3.46 -19.42
CA PRO A 139 -4.66 -3.81 -20.16
C PRO A 139 -4.46 -5.07 -21.01
N THR A 140 -5.55 -5.70 -21.41
CA THR A 140 -5.53 -6.86 -22.32
C THR A 140 -4.79 -6.51 -23.61
N GLY A 141 -3.94 -7.41 -24.09
CA GLY A 141 -3.13 -7.21 -25.29
C GLY A 141 -1.86 -6.38 -25.09
N VAL A 142 -1.57 -5.89 -23.87
CA VAL A 142 -0.33 -5.19 -23.54
C VAL A 142 0.48 -5.99 -22.52
N GLY A 143 1.71 -6.34 -22.87
CA GLY A 143 2.65 -7.03 -21.99
C GLY A 143 3.23 -6.13 -20.89
N LEU A 144 3.75 -6.76 -19.83
CA LEU A 144 4.42 -6.06 -18.74
C LEU A 144 5.66 -5.30 -19.24
N GLU A 145 6.45 -5.93 -20.10
CA GLU A 145 7.67 -5.38 -20.69
C GLU A 145 7.36 -4.14 -21.54
N GLN A 146 6.27 -4.16 -22.31
CA GLN A 146 5.80 -3.01 -23.10
C GLN A 146 5.42 -1.84 -22.18
N LYS A 147 4.68 -2.11 -21.10
CA LYS A 147 4.33 -1.09 -20.11
C LYS A 147 5.55 -0.50 -19.40
N GLN A 148 6.54 -1.33 -19.08
CA GLN A 148 7.82 -0.89 -18.51
C GLN A 148 8.60 -0.03 -19.52
N ALA A 149 8.68 -0.45 -20.79
CA ALA A 149 9.37 0.28 -21.85
C ALA A 149 8.76 1.66 -22.05
N LEU A 150 7.43 1.76 -22.12
CA LEU A 150 6.75 3.05 -22.21
C LEU A 150 7.06 3.95 -21.01
N THR A 151 7.07 3.40 -19.79
CA THR A 151 7.40 4.18 -18.59
C THR A 151 8.85 4.70 -18.66
N ARG A 152 9.79 3.90 -19.16
CA ARG A 152 11.18 4.34 -19.38
C ARG A 152 11.27 5.45 -20.43
N SER A 153 10.53 5.34 -21.54
CA SER A 153 10.53 6.37 -22.59
C SER A 153 9.97 7.70 -22.09
N LEU A 154 8.91 7.68 -21.28
CA LEU A 154 8.35 8.90 -20.68
C LEU A 154 9.34 9.58 -19.73
N LEU A 155 10.07 8.80 -18.93
CA LEU A 155 11.13 9.33 -18.07
C LEU A 155 12.27 9.93 -18.92
N ALA A 156 12.68 9.24 -19.98
CA ALA A 156 13.78 9.67 -20.84
C ALA A 156 13.47 10.96 -21.62
N CYS A 157 12.21 11.20 -21.97
CA CYS A 157 11.81 12.44 -22.64
C CYS A 157 11.49 13.61 -21.68
N GLY A 158 11.70 13.41 -20.37
CA GLY A 158 11.49 14.46 -19.38
C GLY A 158 10.01 14.73 -19.04
N ALA A 159 9.12 13.77 -19.30
CA ALA A 159 7.72 13.90 -18.92
C ALA A 159 7.59 14.11 -17.41
N THR A 160 6.68 15.00 -17.01
CA THR A 160 6.38 15.28 -15.62
C THR A 160 5.77 14.05 -14.93
N ILE A 161 5.86 14.00 -13.60
CA ILE A 161 5.23 12.91 -12.82
C ILE A 161 3.71 12.85 -13.04
N ALA A 162 3.06 13.98 -13.30
CA ALA A 162 1.63 14.06 -13.60
C ALA A 162 1.31 13.38 -14.94
N GLU A 163 2.07 13.67 -16.00
CA GLU A 163 1.91 13.06 -17.32
C GLU A 163 2.20 11.56 -17.28
N ILE A 164 3.28 11.16 -16.61
CA ILE A 164 3.62 9.75 -16.41
C ILE A 164 2.48 9.02 -15.69
N ASN A 165 1.94 9.59 -14.62
CA ASN A 165 0.84 8.98 -13.87
C ASN A 165 -0.47 8.96 -14.67
N CYS A 166 -0.73 9.98 -15.50
CA CYS A 166 -1.87 10.00 -16.41
C CYS A 166 -1.81 8.79 -17.36
N VAL A 167 -0.70 8.60 -18.08
CA VAL A 167 -0.52 7.49 -19.02
C VAL A 167 -0.57 6.14 -18.28
N ARG A 168 0.16 6.00 -17.16
CA ARG A 168 0.18 4.76 -16.36
C ARG A 168 -1.18 4.37 -15.80
N THR A 169 -2.02 5.36 -15.50
CA THR A 169 -3.39 5.15 -15.01
C THR A 169 -4.29 4.66 -16.14
N HIS A 170 -4.21 5.23 -17.33
CA HIS A 170 -4.98 4.77 -18.51
C HIS A 170 -4.55 3.38 -18.97
N LEU A 171 -3.26 3.05 -18.85
CA LEU A 171 -2.71 1.74 -19.17
C LEU A 171 -2.70 0.79 -17.97
N SER A 172 -3.77 0.75 -17.18
CA SER A 172 -3.88 -0.21 -16.09
C SER A 172 -5.30 -0.68 -15.84
N ARG A 173 -5.46 -1.95 -15.50
CA ARG A 173 -6.74 -2.54 -15.10
C ARG A 173 -7.11 -2.32 -13.62
N VAL A 174 -6.17 -1.89 -12.78
CA VAL A 174 -6.38 -1.72 -11.33
C VAL A 174 -6.23 -0.28 -10.82
N LYS A 175 -5.65 0.62 -11.61
CA LYS A 175 -5.45 2.04 -11.24
C LYS A 175 -6.60 2.92 -11.73
N GLY A 176 -6.69 4.13 -11.20
CA GLY A 176 -7.71 5.12 -11.60
C GLY A 176 -9.12 4.66 -11.21
N GLY A 177 -9.27 4.19 -9.96
CA GLY A 177 -10.55 3.68 -9.45
C GLY A 177 -10.96 2.30 -9.96
N ARG A 178 -10.27 1.70 -10.94
CA ARG A 178 -10.71 0.43 -11.56
C ARG A 178 -10.73 -0.77 -10.62
N LEU A 179 -9.89 -0.80 -9.59
CA LEU A 179 -10.02 -1.83 -8.55
C LEU A 179 -11.33 -1.67 -7.75
N ALA A 180 -11.69 -0.43 -7.39
CA ALA A 180 -12.93 -0.15 -6.66
C ALA A 180 -14.16 -0.46 -7.54
N MET A 181 -14.09 -0.19 -8.84
CA MET A 181 -15.16 -0.54 -9.80
C MET A 181 -15.28 -2.05 -10.07
N ALA A 182 -14.37 -2.88 -9.57
CA ALA A 182 -14.45 -4.32 -9.74
C ALA A 182 -15.44 -4.98 -8.77
N THR A 183 -15.95 -4.24 -7.78
CA THR A 183 -16.86 -4.73 -6.74
C THR A 183 -18.13 -3.89 -6.65
N THR A 184 -19.20 -4.48 -6.12
CA THR A 184 -20.41 -3.76 -5.71
C THR A 184 -20.40 -3.40 -4.22
N ALA A 185 -19.45 -3.93 -3.46
CA ALA A 185 -19.25 -3.61 -2.06
C ALA A 185 -18.85 -2.14 -1.88
N ALA A 186 -19.11 -1.58 -0.70
CA ALA A 186 -18.53 -0.30 -0.32
C ALA A 186 -16.99 -0.39 -0.31
N VAL A 187 -16.31 0.68 -0.71
CA VAL A 187 -14.84 0.75 -0.75
C VAL A 187 -14.36 1.92 0.07
N GLU A 188 -13.49 1.65 1.05
CA GLU A 188 -12.88 2.63 1.96
C GLU A 188 -11.35 2.52 1.86
N THR A 189 -10.63 3.64 1.92
CA THR A 189 -9.17 3.69 1.71
C THR A 189 -8.41 4.36 2.84
#